data_AF-A0A372DTJ8-F1
#
_entry.id   AF-A0A372DTJ8-F1
#
_cell.length_a   1.000
_cell.length_b   1.000
_cell.length_c   1.000
_cell.angle_alpha   90.00
_cell.angle_beta   90.00
_cell.angle_gamma   90.00
#
_symmetry.space_group_name_H-M   'P 1'
#
loop_
_entity.id
_entity.type
_entity.pdbx_description
1 polymer ?
#
loop_
_entity_poly.entity_id
_entity_poly.type
_entity_poly.pdbx_seq_one_letter_code
_entity_poly.pdbx_strand_id
1 'polypeptide(L)'
;MARLICGNRLAFLSEEHKLLLTEHFSQPQKTAQPRELAIKLGFEYAQVIAILAVLATDKLCRNYLLIYHYCAEACVDRQPLNEGMVTLPYTCPYCEETIDTYDDLQFDIMVETEVSIEFV
;
A
#
# COMPACT_ATOMS: atom_id res chain seq x y z
N MET A 1 9.95 12.35 -12.92
CA MET A 1 9.80 10.89 -13.12
C MET A 1 11.05 10.21 -12.63
N ALA A 2 10.91 9.36 -11.61
CA ALA A 2 11.98 8.52 -11.08
C ALA A 2 12.02 7.19 -11.84
N ARG A 3 13.21 6.63 -12.02
CA ARG A 3 13.40 5.33 -12.68
C ARG A 3 13.76 4.30 -11.62
N LEU A 4 12.92 3.29 -11.44
CA LEU A 4 13.18 2.16 -10.57
C LEU A 4 13.88 1.06 -11.37
N ILE A 5 15.15 0.81 -11.06
CA ILE A 5 15.89 -0.32 -11.63
C ILE A 5 15.49 -1.59 -10.86
N CYS A 6 14.77 -2.49 -11.54
CA CYS A 6 14.24 -3.72 -10.97
C CYS A 6 15.38 -4.69 -10.60
N GLY A 7 16.31 -4.90 -11.53
CA GLY A 7 17.47 -5.78 -11.37
C GLY A 7 17.11 -7.12 -10.71
N ASN A 8 17.97 -7.60 -9.82
CA ASN A 8 17.72 -8.84 -9.07
C ASN A 8 16.63 -8.69 -7.98
N ARG A 9 16.29 -7.46 -7.58
CA ARG A 9 15.32 -7.20 -6.48
C ARG A 9 13.90 -7.57 -6.87
N LEU A 10 13.57 -7.38 -8.16
CA LEU A 10 12.26 -7.66 -8.74
C LEU A 10 12.41 -8.48 -10.02
N ALA A 11 13.31 -9.47 -10.02
CA ALA A 11 13.62 -10.29 -11.20
C ALA A 11 12.45 -11.12 -11.72
N PHE A 12 11.38 -11.27 -10.94
CA PHE A 12 10.15 -11.94 -11.35
C PHE A 12 9.23 -11.06 -12.22
N LEU A 13 9.51 -9.77 -12.34
CA LEU A 13 8.76 -8.88 -13.22
C LEU A 13 9.15 -9.10 -14.68
N SER A 14 8.19 -9.54 -15.49
CA SER A 14 8.33 -9.45 -16.95
C SER A 14 8.22 -8.00 -17.44
N GLU A 15 8.62 -7.74 -18.68
CA GLU A 15 8.48 -6.42 -19.30
C GLU A 15 7.02 -5.93 -19.35
N GLU A 16 6.06 -6.83 -19.53
CA GLU A 16 4.63 -6.50 -19.46
C GLU A 16 4.22 -5.99 -18.07
N HIS A 17 4.67 -6.66 -17.00
CA HIS A 17 4.39 -6.20 -15.64
C HIS A 17 5.04 -4.84 -15.37
N LYS A 18 6.27 -4.61 -15.84
CA LYS A 18 6.93 -3.31 -15.72
C LYS A 18 6.16 -2.20 -16.42
N LEU A 19 5.63 -2.47 -17.61
CA LEU A 19 4.79 -1.51 -18.33
C LEU A 19 3.49 -1.20 -17.58
N LEU A 20 2.78 -2.23 -17.07
CA LEU A 20 1.55 -2.06 -16.29
C LEU A 20 1.79 -1.27 -14.98
N LEU A 21 2.90 -1.55 -14.31
CA LEU A 21 3.33 -0.83 -13.11
C LEU A 21 3.70 0.62 -13.42
N THR A 22 4.44 0.85 -14.51
CA THR A 22 4.79 2.20 -14.98
C THR A 22 3.54 3.00 -15.33
N GLU A 23 2.57 2.41 -16.02
CA GLU A 23 1.30 3.07 -16.33
C GLU A 23 0.54 3.43 -15.04
N HIS A 24 0.42 2.47 -14.12
CA HIS A 24 -0.28 2.66 -12.86
C HIS A 24 0.34 3.77 -11.99
N PHE A 25 1.66 3.83 -11.92
CA PHE A 25 2.42 4.81 -11.13
C PHE A 25 2.99 5.98 -11.97
N SER A 26 2.43 6.23 -13.14
CA SER A 26 2.86 7.29 -14.07
C SER A 26 2.62 8.71 -13.55
N GLN A 27 1.83 8.85 -12.48
CA GLN A 27 1.51 10.12 -11.83
C GLN A 27 1.86 10.04 -10.33
N PRO A 28 2.24 11.16 -9.71
CA PRO A 28 2.31 11.26 -8.25
C PRO A 28 0.95 10.98 -7.60
N GLN A 29 0.97 10.68 -6.30
CA GLN A 29 -0.21 10.46 -5.45
C GLN A 29 -1.11 9.31 -5.92
N LYS A 30 -0.55 8.37 -6.69
CA LYS A 30 -1.25 7.14 -7.05
C LYS A 30 -1.18 6.18 -5.89
N THR A 31 -2.34 5.65 -5.53
CA THR A 31 -2.48 4.69 -4.44
C THR A 31 -2.59 3.27 -4.96
N ALA A 32 -2.06 2.31 -4.21
CA ALA A 32 -2.28 0.90 -4.46
C ALA A 32 -2.39 0.13 -3.16
N GLN A 33 -3.43 -0.68 -3.01
CA GLN A 33 -3.49 -1.73 -2.00
C GLN A 33 -2.89 -3.02 -2.58
N PRO A 34 -2.18 -3.84 -1.77
CA PRO A 34 -1.52 -5.03 -2.30
C PRO A 34 -2.49 -6.00 -2.95
N ARG A 35 -3.70 -6.16 -2.39
CA ARG A 35 -4.73 -7.05 -2.95
C ARG A 35 -5.18 -6.59 -4.35
N GLU A 36 -5.46 -5.30 -4.53
CA GLU A 36 -5.88 -4.75 -5.82
C GLU A 36 -4.78 -4.91 -6.87
N LEU A 37 -3.54 -4.62 -6.49
CA LEU A 37 -2.39 -4.74 -7.38
C LEU A 37 -2.07 -6.21 -7.71
N ALA A 38 -2.29 -7.14 -6.77
CA ALA A 38 -2.13 -8.57 -7.00
C ALA A 38 -3.10 -9.08 -8.06
N ILE A 39 -4.38 -8.70 -7.95
CA ILE A 39 -5.40 -9.04 -8.96
C ILE A 39 -5.03 -8.44 -10.31
N LYS A 40 -4.60 -7.17 -10.34
CA LYS A 40 -4.24 -6.48 -11.59
C LYS A 40 -3.05 -7.12 -12.30
N LEU A 41 -2.05 -7.58 -11.56
CA LEU A 41 -0.81 -8.14 -12.10
C LEU A 41 -0.85 -9.66 -12.24
N GLY A 42 -1.87 -10.35 -11.72
CA GLY A 42 -1.89 -11.81 -11.67
C GLY A 42 -0.78 -12.39 -10.77
N PHE A 43 -0.43 -11.67 -9.71
CA PHE A 43 0.62 -12.07 -8.76
C PHE A 43 0.07 -12.54 -7.43
N GLU A 44 0.88 -13.33 -6.73
CA GLU A 44 0.65 -13.65 -5.33
C GLU A 44 0.83 -12.40 -4.46
N TYR A 45 0.08 -12.34 -3.35
CA TYR A 45 0.15 -11.23 -2.41
C TYR A 45 1.60 -10.92 -1.97
N ALA A 46 2.39 -11.96 -1.68
CA ALA A 46 3.79 -11.82 -1.26
C ALA A 46 4.68 -11.14 -2.32
N GLN A 47 4.46 -11.41 -3.61
CA GLN A 47 5.21 -10.76 -4.70
C GLN A 47 4.87 -9.28 -4.77
N VAL A 48 3.60 -8.93 -4.58
CA VAL A 48 3.19 -7.53 -4.55
C VAL A 48 3.78 -6.80 -3.35
N ILE A 49 3.75 -7.41 -2.16
CA ILE A 49 4.44 -6.86 -0.98
C ILE A 49 5.92 -6.58 -1.28
N ALA A 50 6.60 -7.47 -2.00
CA ALA A 50 7.99 -7.25 -2.40
C ALA A 50 8.16 -6.02 -3.31
N ILE A 51 7.26 -5.81 -4.28
CA ILE A 51 7.26 -4.60 -5.14
C ILE A 51 7.12 -3.35 -4.26
N LEU A 52 6.11 -3.33 -3.39
CA LEU A 52 5.80 -2.19 -2.52
C LEU A 52 6.94 -1.90 -1.54
N ALA A 53 7.57 -2.93 -0.99
CA ALA A 53 8.73 -2.80 -0.11
C ALA A 53 9.95 -2.19 -0.83
N VAL A 54 10.19 -2.55 -2.09
CA VAL A 54 11.25 -1.94 -2.90
C VAL A 54 10.96 -0.46 -3.17
N LEU A 55 9.72 -0.11 -3.51
CA LEU A 55 9.31 1.28 -3.71
C LEU A 55 9.53 2.14 -2.45
N ALA A 56 9.17 1.59 -1.28
CA ALA A 56 9.35 2.28 -0.01
C ALA A 56 10.84 2.43 0.36
N THR A 57 11.64 1.38 0.13
CA THR A 57 13.09 1.40 0.38
C THR A 57 13.81 2.45 -0.48
N ASP A 58 13.38 2.60 -1.72
CA ASP A 58 13.92 3.60 -2.66
C ASP A 58 13.30 5.00 -2.46
N LYS A 59 12.45 5.17 -1.43
CA LYS A 59 11.76 6.43 -1.07
C LYS A 59 10.93 7.00 -2.23
N LEU A 60 10.28 6.12 -2.99
CA LEU A 60 9.40 6.50 -4.10
C LEU A 60 7.92 6.55 -3.70
N CYS A 61 7.57 5.94 -2.57
CA CYS A 61 6.23 5.94 -2.01
C CYS A 61 6.24 6.09 -0.49
N ARG A 62 5.09 6.51 0.04
CA ARG A 62 4.73 6.39 1.45
C ARG A 62 3.86 5.16 1.62
N ASN A 63 4.04 4.49 2.76
CA ASN A 63 3.19 3.38 3.16
C ASN A 63 2.26 3.85 4.27
N TYR A 64 1.00 3.48 4.16
CA TYR A 64 -0.02 3.75 5.17
C TYR A 64 -0.56 2.42 5.69
N LEU A 65 -0.81 2.39 6.99
CA LEU A 65 -1.69 1.42 7.63
C LEU A 65 -3.13 1.91 7.42
N LEU A 66 -3.94 1.09 6.77
CA LEU A 66 -5.38 1.30 6.64
C LEU A 66 -6.08 0.67 7.83
N ILE A 67 -6.99 1.41 8.45
CA ILE A 67 -7.74 1.00 9.63
C ILE A 67 -9.19 0.83 9.22
N TYR A 68 -9.73 -0.36 9.48
CA TYR A 68 -11.11 -0.71 9.21
C TYR A 68 -11.84 -1.03 10.51
N HIS A 69 -13.08 -0.60 10.60
CA HIS A 69 -14.00 -0.91 11.69
C HIS A 69 -15.30 -1.43 11.10
N TYR A 70 -15.97 -2.35 11.80
CA TYR A 70 -17.17 -3.03 11.29
C TYR A 70 -18.32 -2.07 10.94
N CYS A 71 -18.30 -0.84 11.46
CA CYS A 71 -19.32 0.17 11.20
C CYS A 71 -19.31 0.70 9.74
N ALA A 72 -18.26 0.44 8.96
CA ALA A 72 -18.13 0.94 7.59
C ALA A 72 -17.60 -0.14 6.64
N GLU A 73 -18.08 -0.12 5.39
CA GLU A 73 -17.55 -0.97 4.31
C GLU A 73 -16.19 -0.48 3.78
N ALA A 74 -15.85 0.78 4.06
CA ALA A 74 -14.61 1.42 3.65
C ALA A 74 -13.66 1.63 4.83
N CYS A 75 -12.40 1.90 4.50
CA CYS A 75 -11.37 2.31 5.46
C CYS A 75 -11.86 3.51 6.28
N VAL A 76 -11.83 3.42 7.61
CA VAL A 76 -12.31 4.49 8.51
C VAL A 76 -11.23 5.51 8.83
N ASP A 77 -9.96 5.09 8.79
CA ASP A 77 -8.83 5.99 9.00
C ASP A 77 -7.55 5.40 8.37
N ARG A 78 -6.53 6.24 8.15
CA ARG A 78 -5.21 5.80 7.68
C ARG A 78 -4.11 6.57 8.41
N GLN A 79 -3.04 5.87 8.78
CA GLN A 79 -1.85 6.49 9.37
C GLN A 79 -0.56 6.01 8.69
N PRO A 80 0.53 6.79 8.71
CA PRO A 80 1.82 6.34 8.20
C PRO A 80 2.28 5.04 8.87
N LEU A 81 2.68 4.04 8.07
CA LEU A 81 3.05 2.72 8.57
C LEU A 81 4.25 2.76 9.54
N ASN A 82 5.14 3.75 9.38
CA ASN A 82 6.31 3.94 10.23
C ASN A 82 5.98 4.50 11.62
N GLU A 83 4.73 4.91 11.89
CA GLU A 83 4.25 5.31 13.22
C GLU A 83 3.78 4.10 14.04
N GLY A 84 3.68 2.91 13.43
CA GLY A 84 3.28 1.66 14.08
C GLY A 84 1.78 1.41 14.01
N MET A 85 1.30 0.58 14.93
CA MET A 85 -0.13 0.28 15.08
C MET A 85 -0.85 1.46 15.76
N VAL A 86 -2.17 1.56 15.56
CA VAL A 86 -2.98 2.55 16.29
C VAL A 86 -2.86 2.31 17.79
N THR A 87 -2.79 3.39 18.56
CA THR A 87 -2.76 3.28 20.03
C THR A 87 -4.18 3.05 20.54
N LEU A 88 -4.36 2.04 21.39
CA LEU A 88 -5.62 1.82 22.11
C LEU A 88 -5.65 2.64 23.41
N PRO A 89 -6.81 3.16 23.83
CA PRO A 89 -8.10 3.06 23.16
C PRO A 89 -8.15 3.90 21.88
N TYR A 90 -8.76 3.36 20.83
CA TYR A 90 -8.92 4.03 19.54
C TYR A 90 -10.38 4.44 19.36
N THR A 91 -10.65 5.71 19.04
CA THR A 91 -12.01 6.18 18.76
C THR A 91 -12.25 6.19 17.26
N CYS A 92 -13.23 5.41 16.79
CA CYS A 92 -13.58 5.38 15.37
C CYS A 92 -14.13 6.74 14.92
N PRO A 93 -13.55 7.38 13.88
CA PRO A 93 -14.00 8.70 13.43
C PRO A 93 -15.37 8.68 12.71
N TYR A 94 -15.92 7.48 12.42
CA TYR A 94 -17.21 7.31 11.75
C TYR A 94 -18.38 7.11 12.71
N CYS A 95 -18.25 6.23 13.71
CA CYS A 95 -19.33 5.91 14.66
C CYS A 95 -19.08 6.44 16.07
N GLU A 96 -17.93 7.06 16.32
CA GLU A 96 -17.49 7.60 17.63
C GLU A 96 -17.36 6.53 18.74
N GLU A 97 -17.43 5.25 18.39
CA GLU A 97 -17.19 4.15 19.32
C GLU A 97 -15.72 4.11 19.74
N THR A 98 -15.51 3.91 21.05
CA THR A 98 -14.17 3.72 21.63
C THR A 98 -13.88 2.23 21.67
N ILE A 99 -12.76 1.86 21.05
CA ILE A 99 -12.33 0.48 20.86
C ILE A 99 -11.13 0.23 21.76
N ASP A 100 -11.28 -0.71 22.69
CA ASP A 100 -10.27 -1.05 23.69
C ASP A 100 -9.43 -2.27 23.29
N THR A 101 -9.79 -2.98 22.21
CA THR A 101 -9.13 -4.21 21.74
C THR A 101 -8.85 -4.16 20.25
N TYR A 102 -7.82 -4.87 19.78
CA TYR A 102 -7.57 -4.99 18.34
C TYR A 102 -8.52 -5.97 17.64
N ASP A 103 -9.31 -6.77 18.37
CA ASP A 103 -10.21 -7.77 17.78
C ASP A 103 -11.37 -7.11 17.01
N ASP A 104 -11.71 -5.87 17.36
CA ASP A 104 -12.74 -5.06 16.70
C ASP A 104 -12.22 -4.28 15.49
N LEU A 105 -10.90 -4.33 15.23
CA LEU A 105 -10.23 -3.63 14.14
C LEU A 105 -9.71 -4.61 13.09
N GLN A 106 -9.77 -4.20 11.83
CA GLN A 106 -9.04 -4.87 10.75
C GLN A 106 -8.05 -3.89 10.13
N PHE A 107 -6.95 -4.45 9.62
CA PHE A 107 -5.85 -3.68 9.07
C PHE A 107 -5.47 -4.19 7.69
N ASP A 108 -5.13 -3.26 6.80
CA ASP A 108 -4.42 -3.56 5.55
C ASP A 108 -3.35 -2.47 5.33
N ILE A 109 -2.60 -2.59 4.24
CA ILE A 109 -1.63 -1.58 3.85
C ILE A 109 -2.00 -0.94 2.52
N MET A 110 -1.52 0.28 2.34
CA MET A 110 -1.62 1.00 1.07
C MET A 110 -0.33 1.75 0.83
N VAL A 111 0.11 1.81 -0.42
CA VAL A 111 1.15 2.76 -0.83
C VAL A 111 0.55 3.96 -1.51
N GLU A 112 1.22 5.09 -1.42
CA GLU A 112 0.92 6.32 -2.16
C GLU A 112 2.24 6.82 -2.76
N THR A 113 2.31 6.98 -4.09
CA THR A 113 3.54 7.45 -4.73
C THR A 113 3.79 8.92 -4.45
N GLU A 114 5.04 9.28 -4.17
CA GLU A 114 5.43 10.68 -4.03
C GLU A 114 5.80 11.32 -5.39
N VAL A 115 6.21 10.49 -6.34
CA VAL A 115 6.68 10.88 -7.66
C VAL A 115 6.12 9.94 -8.71
N SER A 116 6.16 10.35 -9.99
CA SER A 116 5.92 9.39 -11.08
C SER A 116 7.08 8.39 -11.19
N ILE A 117 6.75 7.12 -11.44
CA ILE A 117 7.70 6.01 -11.41
C ILE A 117 7.68 5.28 -12.75
N GLU A 118 8.86 5.08 -13.32
CA GLU A 118 9.11 4.21 -14.47
C GLU A 118 9.88 2.97 -14.00
N PHE A 119 9.35 1.77 -14.28
CA PHE A 119 9.98 0.50 -13.94
C PHE A 119 10.87 0.04 -15.09
N VAL A 120 12.17 -0.13 -14.82
CA VAL A 120 13.22 -0.47 -15.79
C VAL A 120 13.90 -1.79 -15.41
#